data_AF-A0A4R5DXT7-F1
#
_entry.id   AF-A0A4R5DXT7-F1
#
_cell.length_a   1.000
_cell.length_b   1.000
_cell.length_c   1.000
_cell.angle_alpha   90.00
_cell.angle_beta   90.00
_cell.angle_gamma   90.00
#
_symmetry.space_group_name_H-M   'P 1'
#
loop_
_entity.id
_entity.type
_entity.pdbx_description
1 polymer ?
#
loop_
_entity_poly.entity_id
_entity_poly.type
_entity_poly.pdbx_seq_one_letter_code
_entity_poly.pdbx_strand_id
1 'polypeptide(L)'
;MNIEKLFTWITPLMLGALLGLYEILHGLFFVLYGTPDQKRDYPLEIVLGLPITAVCLGGHFLIRRISHSNTRTIWITESILVGLLIYGFYRS
;
A
#
# COMPACT_ATOMS: atom_id res chain seq x y z
N MET A 1 -22.80 -5.37 9.47
CA MET A 1 -21.57 -4.63 9.11
C MET A 1 -22.01 -3.27 8.61
N ASN A 2 -21.69 -2.18 9.31
CA ASN A 2 -22.16 -0.82 8.94
C ASN A 2 -21.18 -0.18 7.97
N ILE A 3 -21.68 0.65 7.05
CA ILE A 3 -20.89 1.33 6.01
C ILE A 3 -19.71 2.13 6.60
N GLU A 4 -19.88 2.71 7.78
CA GLU A 4 -18.85 3.44 8.52
C GLU A 4 -17.66 2.57 8.93
N LYS A 5 -17.91 1.30 9.25
CA LYS A 5 -16.85 0.32 9.50
C LYS A 5 -16.12 -0.05 8.21
N LEU A 6 -16.73 0.09 7.04
CA LEU A 6 -16.03 -0.16 5.78
C LEU A 6 -15.01 0.96 5.49
N PHE A 7 -15.42 2.22 5.67
CA PHE A 7 -14.58 3.41 5.45
C PHE A 7 -13.43 3.57 6.44
N THR A 8 -13.47 2.86 7.58
CA THR A 8 -12.32 2.81 8.51
C THR A 8 -11.25 1.82 8.09
N TRP A 9 -11.60 0.84 7.24
CA TRP A 9 -10.67 -0.17 6.75
C TRP A 9 -10.15 0.17 5.36
N ILE A 10 -10.99 0.76 4.50
CA ILE A 10 -10.60 1.19 3.15
C ILE A 10 -10.12 2.63 3.27
N THR A 11 -8.83 2.85 3.44
CA THR A 11 -8.21 4.19 3.50
C THR A 11 -7.11 4.29 2.45
N PRO A 12 -6.75 5.50 1.98
CA PRO A 12 -5.79 5.65 0.87
C PRO A 12 -4.45 4.94 1.08
N LEU A 13 -3.86 5.02 2.28
CA LEU A 13 -2.63 4.28 2.57
C LEU A 13 -2.87 2.77 2.72
N MET A 14 -4.02 2.34 3.23
CA MET A 14 -4.35 0.92 3.26
C MET A 14 -4.47 0.35 1.84
N LEU A 15 -5.00 1.12 0.88
CA LEU A 15 -5.00 0.72 -0.53
C LEU A 15 -3.57 0.61 -1.09
N GLY A 16 -2.68 1.54 -0.76
CA GLY A 16 -1.25 1.44 -1.12
C GLY A 16 -0.56 0.22 -0.48
N ALA A 17 -0.90 -0.11 0.76
CA ALA A 17 -0.39 -1.31 1.44
C ALA A 17 -0.85 -2.60 0.76
N LEU A 18 -2.12 -2.65 0.34
CA LEU A 18 -2.69 -3.76 -0.41
C LEU A 18 -2.04 -3.91 -1.79
N LEU A 19 -1.72 -2.79 -2.47
CA LEU A 19 -0.96 -2.80 -3.71
C LEU A 19 0.43 -3.43 -3.51
N GLY A 20 1.18 -2.98 -2.51
CA GLY A 20 2.49 -3.58 -2.20
C GLY A 20 2.38 -5.06 -1.82
N LEU A 21 1.32 -5.44 -1.10
CA LEU A 21 1.08 -6.84 -0.74
C LEU A 21 0.77 -7.69 -1.98
N TYR A 22 0.01 -7.14 -2.92
CA TYR A 22 -0.26 -7.76 -4.21
C TYR A 22 1.04 -8.02 -4.98
N GLU A 23 1.92 -7.02 -5.10
CA GLU A 23 3.24 -7.16 -5.76
C GLU A 23 4.08 -8.28 -5.12
N ILE A 24 4.11 -8.35 -3.78
CA ILE A 24 4.82 -9.42 -3.06
C ILE A 24 4.26 -10.80 -3.40
N LEU A 25 2.93 -10.94 -3.35
CA LEU A 25 2.27 -12.23 -3.61
C LEU A 25 2.39 -12.66 -5.07
N HIS A 26 2.28 -11.69 -5.99
CA HIS A 26 2.44 -11.90 -7.42
C HIS A 26 3.87 -12.31 -7.76
N GLY A 27 4.87 -11.58 -7.26
CA GLY A 27 6.27 -11.93 -7.40
C GLY A 27 6.59 -13.31 -6.81
N LEU A 28 6.10 -13.61 -5.60
CA LEU A 28 6.28 -14.91 -4.96
C LEU A 28 5.70 -16.06 -5.78
N PHE A 29 4.51 -15.86 -6.36
CA PHE A 29 3.87 -16.84 -7.22
C PHE A 29 4.75 -17.19 -8.42
N PHE A 30 5.29 -16.20 -9.13
CA PHE A 30 6.13 -16.43 -10.30
C PHE A 30 7.53 -16.95 -9.97
N VAL A 31 8.10 -16.56 -8.83
CA VAL A 31 9.36 -17.14 -8.34
C VAL A 31 9.21 -18.65 -8.08
N LEU A 32 8.08 -19.08 -7.51
CA LEU A 32 7.84 -20.49 -7.18
C LEU A 32 7.40 -21.30 -8.41
N TYR A 33 6.46 -20.77 -9.18
CA TYR A 33 5.70 -21.53 -10.19
C TYR A 33 5.86 -21.03 -11.64
N GLY A 34 6.61 -19.94 -11.86
CA GLY A 34 6.79 -19.35 -13.19
C GLY A 34 7.76 -20.12 -14.09
N THR A 35 7.83 -19.69 -15.36
CA THR A 35 8.86 -20.13 -16.31
C THR A 35 10.27 -19.64 -15.88
N PRO A 36 11.36 -20.19 -16.44
CA PRO A 36 12.71 -19.75 -16.10
C PRO A 36 12.93 -18.24 -16.23
N ASP A 37 12.35 -17.62 -17.27
CA ASP A 37 12.41 -16.17 -17.48
C ASP A 37 11.64 -15.42 -16.39
N GLN A 38 10.43 -15.88 -16.05
CA GLN A 38 9.63 -15.29 -14.97
C GLN A 38 10.33 -15.41 -13.60
N LYS A 39 11.01 -16.52 -13.31
CA LYS A 39 11.74 -16.69 -12.04
C LYS A 39 12.90 -15.71 -11.89
N ARG A 40 13.45 -15.21 -13.00
CA ARG A 40 14.55 -14.25 -13.00
C ARG A 40 14.08 -12.82 -12.73
N ASP A 41 12.93 -12.43 -13.27
CA ASP A 41 12.50 -11.03 -13.29
C ASP A 41 11.57 -10.66 -12.12
N TYR A 42 10.72 -11.59 -11.70
CA TYR A 42 9.71 -11.37 -10.66
C TYR A 42 10.21 -11.27 -9.20
N PRO A 43 11.45 -11.66 -8.82
CA PRO A 43 12.00 -11.29 -7.52
C PRO A 43 12.02 -9.77 -7.27
N LEU A 44 12.09 -8.96 -8.34
CA LEU A 44 12.08 -7.50 -8.22
C LEU A 44 10.77 -6.97 -7.66
N GLU A 45 9.62 -7.55 -8.06
CA GLU A 45 8.30 -7.17 -7.55
C GLU A 45 8.21 -7.38 -6.03
N ILE A 46 8.82 -8.46 -5.51
CA ILE A 46 8.90 -8.70 -4.06
C ILE A 46 9.74 -7.61 -3.37
N VAL A 47 10.91 -7.29 -3.94
CA VAL A 47 11.84 -6.29 -3.39
C VAL A 47 11.22 -4.89 -3.39
N LEU A 48 10.41 -4.56 -4.39
CA LEU A 48 9.71 -3.27 -4.48
C LEU A 48 8.42 -3.26 -3.65
N GLY A 49 7.69 -4.37 -3.57
CA GLY A 49 6.46 -4.48 -2.81
C GLY A 49 6.68 -4.35 -1.30
N LEU A 50 7.78 -4.89 -0.77
CA LEU A 50 8.13 -4.80 0.67
C LEU A 50 8.19 -3.36 1.21
N PRO A 51 8.99 -2.43 0.65
CA PRO A 51 9.04 -1.06 1.12
C PRO A 51 7.70 -0.35 0.92
N ILE A 52 6.97 -0.61 -0.17
CA ILE A 52 5.63 -0.03 -0.39
C ILE A 52 4.69 -0.44 0.74
N THR A 53 4.56 -1.74 1.01
CA THR A 53 3.70 -2.25 2.09
C THR A 53 4.14 -1.72 3.45
N ALA A 54 5.44 -1.72 3.75
CA ALA A 54 5.95 -1.25 5.04
C ALA A 54 5.66 0.24 5.28
N VAL A 55 5.92 1.09 4.27
CA VAL A 55 5.68 2.54 4.37
C VAL A 55 4.19 2.83 4.48
N CYS A 56 3.35 2.18 3.66
CA CYS A 56 1.92 2.40 3.67
C CYS A 56 1.25 1.90 4.96
N LEU A 57 1.56 0.69 5.44
CA LEU A 57 1.03 0.17 6.71
C LEU A 57 1.54 0.97 7.91
N GLY A 58 2.84 1.25 7.94
CA GLY A 58 3.45 2.03 9.01
C GLY A 58 2.88 3.45 9.07
N GLY A 59 2.74 4.09 7.91
CA GLY A 59 2.12 5.41 7.77
C GLY A 59 0.65 5.40 8.21
N HIS A 60 -0.15 4.43 7.76
CA HIS A 60 -1.54 4.28 8.17
C HIS A 60 -1.65 4.11 9.70
N PHE A 61 -0.82 3.24 10.30
CA PHE A 61 -0.82 3.02 11.74
C PHE A 61 -0.46 4.29 12.52
N LEU A 62 0.56 5.03 12.06
CA LEU A 62 0.97 6.30 12.67
C LEU A 62 -0.14 7.34 12.58
N ILE A 63 -0.75 7.53 11.39
CA ILE A 63 -1.84 8.50 11.16
C ILE A 63 -3.06 8.14 12.01
N ARG A 64 -3.39 6.86 12.11
CA ARG A 64 -4.47 6.38 12.96
C ARG A 64 -4.22 6.67 14.44
N ARG A 65 -2.96 6.54 14.89
CA ARG A 65 -2.56 6.82 16.28
C ARG A 65 -2.65 8.31 16.60
N ILE A 66 -2.11 9.19 15.76
CA ILE A 66 -2.13 10.65 15.97
C ILE A 66 -3.54 11.24 15.81
N SER A 67 -4.37 10.65 14.94
CA SER A 67 -5.74 11.13 14.68
C SER A 67 -6.77 10.60 15.68
N HIS A 68 -6.34 9.89 16.74
CA HIS A 68 -7.22 9.22 17.71
C HIS A 68 -8.29 8.34 17.04
N SER A 69 -7.94 7.65 15.95
CA SER A 69 -8.89 6.86 15.12
C SER A 69 -10.09 7.65 14.54
N ASN A 70 -9.99 8.98 14.41
CA ASN A 70 -11.00 9.77 13.70
C ASN A 70 -10.93 9.50 12.19
N THR A 71 -11.93 8.77 11.67
CA THR A 71 -12.00 8.36 10.25
C THR A 71 -11.86 9.52 9.28
N ARG A 72 -12.50 10.67 9.56
CA ARG A 72 -12.48 11.83 8.67
C ARG A 72 -11.06 12.41 8.57
N THR A 73 -10.40 12.56 9.71
CA THR A 73 -9.03 13.10 9.76
C THR A 73 -8.03 12.18 9.07
N ILE A 74 -8.18 10.86 9.26
CA ILE A 74 -7.34 9.85 8.60
C ILE A 74 -7.49 9.98 7.07
N TRP A 75 -8.73 9.98 6.57
CA TRP A 75 -9.00 10.12 5.14
C TRP A 75 -8.39 11.37 4.52
N ILE A 76 -8.61 12.54 5.13
CA ILE A 76 -8.06 13.80 4.62
C ILE A 76 -6.54 13.75 4.58
N THR A 77 -5.91 13.30 5.67
CA THR A 77 -4.44 13.27 5.80
C THR A 77 -3.82 12.31 4.79
N GLU A 78 -4.37 11.10 4.68
CA GLU A 78 -3.86 10.08 3.75
C GLU A 78 -4.10 10.46 2.30
N SER A 79 -5.24 11.06 1.96
CA SER A 79 -5.51 11.55 0.60
C SER A 79 -4.53 12.65 0.17
N ILE A 80 -4.19 13.57 1.08
CA ILE A 80 -3.18 14.60 0.82
C ILE A 80 -1.81 13.97 0.61
N LEU A 81 -1.40 13.04 1.47
CA LEU A 81 -0.11 12.36 1.36
C LEU A 81 0.02 11.57 0.04
N VAL A 82 -0.98 10.75 -0.28
CA VAL A 82 -1.00 9.99 -1.54
C VAL A 82 -1.02 10.92 -2.74
N GLY A 83 -1.82 11.99 -2.70
CA GLY A 83 -1.86 12.99 -3.77
C GLY A 83 -0.52 13.67 -4.00
N LEU A 84 0.19 14.05 -2.94
CA LEU A 84 1.54 14.65 -3.02
C LEU A 84 2.57 13.66 -3.56
N LEU A 85 2.51 12.38 -3.16
CA LEU A 85 3.38 11.34 -3.69
C LEU A 85 3.17 11.15 -5.20
N ILE A 86 1.92 10.99 -5.63
CA ILE A 86 1.58 10.85 -7.06
C ILE A 86 2.07 12.07 -7.84
N TYR A 87 1.82 13.28 -7.33
CA TYR A 87 2.30 14.51 -7.95
C TYR A 87 3.83 14.55 -8.08
N GLY A 88 4.55 14.17 -7.02
CA GLY A 88 6.00 14.14 -7.00
C GLY A 88 6.58 13.15 -8.01
N PHE A 89 6.04 11.93 -8.07
CA PHE A 89 6.50 10.91 -9.02
C PHE A 89 6.08 11.21 -10.46
N TYR A 90 4.91 11.79 -10.70
CA TYR A 90 4.45 12.12 -12.05
C TYR A 90 5.29 13.22 -12.71
N ARG A 91 5.91 14.10 -11.91
CA ARG A 91 6.74 15.20 -12.40
C ARG A 91 8.23 14.86 -12.50
N SER A 92 8.65 13.73 -11.95
CA SER A 92 10.03 13.21 -12.02
C SER A 92 10.29 12.49 -13.34
#